data_AF-A0AAV2QYA0-F1
#
_entry.id   AF-A0AAV2QYA0-F1
#
_cell.length_a   1.000
_cell.length_b   1.000
_cell.length_c   1.000
_cell.angle_alpha   90.00
_cell.angle_beta   90.00
_cell.angle_gamma   90.00
#
_symmetry.space_group_name_H-M   'P 1'
#
loop_
_entity.id
_entity.type
_entity.pdbx_description
1 polymer ?
#
loop_
_entity_poly.entity_id
_entity_poly.type
_entity_poly.pdbx_seq_one_letter_code
_entity_poly.pdbx_strand_id
1 'polypeptide(L)'
;VPAIFVCLSVMDESGPPCVVILSSDEVKQRDIIKGILDVEPLPLESKLLCEGVSGWHWEVDNKYYSASVNLCTFEDPLNVKQWIHEHGEALIFYCQDSE
;
A
#
# COMPACT_ATOMS: atom_id res chain seq x y z
N VAL A 1 -20.54 -0.33 5.61
CA VAL A 1 -19.79 0.88 5.18
C VAL A 1 -18.33 0.50 5.15
N PRO A 2 -17.61 0.61 4.03
CA PRO A 2 -16.22 0.15 3.99
C PRO A 2 -15.38 0.89 5.03
N ALA A 3 -14.71 0.14 5.90
CA ALA A 3 -13.84 0.69 6.93
C ALA A 3 -12.39 0.68 6.43
N ILE A 4 -11.73 1.83 6.46
CA ILE A 4 -10.29 1.95 6.18
C ILE A 4 -9.58 2.12 7.51
N PHE A 5 -8.78 1.14 7.89
CA PHE A 5 -7.92 1.22 9.07
C PHE A 5 -6.53 1.66 8.66
N VAL A 6 -6.04 2.76 9.26
CA VAL A 6 -4.67 3.26 9.10
C VAL A 6 -3.89 3.09 10.39
N CYS A 7 -2.96 2.15 10.42
CA CYS A 7 -2.02 1.96 11.52
C CYS A 7 -0.68 2.55 11.11
N LEU A 8 -0.13 3.50 11.89
CA LEU A 8 1.15 4.15 11.57
C LEU A 8 2.27 3.63 12.50
N SER A 9 3.33 3.10 11.91
CA SER A 9 4.60 2.76 12.58
C SER A 9 5.68 3.72 12.09
N VAL A 10 6.48 4.28 13.00
CA VAL A 10 7.62 5.14 12.64
C VAL A 10 8.90 4.31 12.70
N MET A 11 9.57 4.11 11.57
CA MET A 11 10.95 3.62 11.51
C MET A 11 11.70 4.34 10.39
N ASP A 12 12.85 4.93 10.70
CA ASP A 12 13.66 5.74 9.79
C ASP A 12 15.02 5.05 9.53
N GLU A 13 15.29 4.66 8.28
CA GLU A 13 16.21 5.36 7.37
C GLU A 13 16.41 4.52 6.08
N SER A 14 16.45 5.20 4.93
CA SER A 14 16.69 4.70 3.55
C SER A 14 15.47 4.33 2.69
N GLY A 15 14.51 5.26 2.51
CA GLY A 15 13.54 5.18 1.40
C GLY A 15 12.25 5.97 1.63
N PRO A 16 11.44 6.20 0.58
CA PRO A 16 10.09 6.74 0.77
C PRO A 16 9.20 5.72 1.50
N PRO A 17 8.28 6.18 2.36
CA PRO A 17 7.52 5.32 3.23
C PRO A 17 6.70 4.25 2.51
N CYS A 18 6.53 3.07 3.10
CA CYS A 18 5.76 1.97 2.54
C CYS A 18 4.39 1.82 3.22
N VAL A 19 3.33 2.03 2.44
CA VAL A 19 1.93 1.81 2.83
C VAL A 19 1.52 0.42 2.33
N VAL A 20 1.28 -0.50 3.25
CA VAL A 20 0.79 -1.84 2.97
C VAL A 20 -0.70 -1.79 2.63
N ILE A 21 -1.12 -2.37 1.52
CA ILE A 21 -2.54 -2.47 1.14
C ILE A 21 -3.00 -3.91 1.26
N LEU A 22 -4.04 -4.12 2.06
CA LEU A 22 -4.71 -5.40 2.27
C LEU A 22 -6.19 -5.27 1.91
N SER A 23 -6.78 -6.36 1.43
CA SER A 23 -8.21 -6.46 1.13
C SER A 23 -8.73 -7.82 1.61
N SER A 24 -9.92 -7.86 2.23
CA SER A 24 -10.57 -9.12 2.64
C SER A 24 -11.45 -9.74 1.56
N ASP A 25 -11.78 -9.01 0.49
CA ASP A 25 -12.90 -9.33 -0.41
C ASP A 25 -12.48 -9.48 -1.88
N GLU A 26 -13.48 -9.61 -2.77
CA GLU A 26 -13.31 -9.68 -4.24
C GLU A 26 -12.56 -8.49 -4.84
N VAL A 27 -12.50 -7.37 -4.09
CA VAL A 27 -11.74 -6.18 -4.48
C VAL A 27 -10.25 -6.46 -4.38
N LYS A 28 -9.57 -6.46 -5.53
CA LYS A 28 -8.13 -6.67 -5.58
C LYS A 28 -7.40 -5.44 -5.05
N GLN A 29 -6.32 -5.66 -4.30
CA GLN A 29 -5.45 -4.58 -3.79
C GLN A 29 -5.00 -3.63 -4.91
N ARG A 30 -4.78 -4.16 -6.12
CA ARG A 30 -4.42 -3.35 -7.31
C ARG A 30 -5.50 -2.36 -7.73
N ASP A 31 -6.78 -2.71 -7.56
CA ASP A 31 -7.89 -1.81 -7.91
C ASP A 31 -8.02 -0.67 -6.88
N ILE A 32 -7.68 -0.95 -5.61
CA ILE A 32 -7.53 0.09 -4.59
C ILE A 32 -6.40 1.05 -4.97
N ILE A 33 -5.24 0.53 -5.39
CA ILE A 33 -4.11 1.37 -5.83
C ILE A 33 -4.49 2.24 -7.04
N LYS A 34 -5.21 1.70 -8.03
CA LYS A 34 -5.71 2.50 -9.17
C LYS A 34 -6.53 3.69 -8.68
N GLY A 35 -7.44 3.46 -7.73
CA GLY A 35 -8.27 4.51 -7.15
C GLY A 35 -7.47 5.57 -6.39
N ILE A 36 -6.40 5.17 -5.68
CA ILE A 36 -5.53 6.11 -4.96
C ILE A 36 -4.68 6.95 -5.93
N LEU A 37 -4.12 6.31 -6.96
CA LEU A 37 -3.27 6.98 -7.94
C LEU A 37 -4.06 7.75 -9.02
N ASP A 38 -5.38 7.56 -9.08
CA ASP A 38 -6.28 8.10 -10.10
C ASP A 38 -5.82 7.74 -11.54
N VAL A 39 -5.48 6.46 -11.74
CA VAL A 39 -4.97 5.94 -13.03
C VAL A 39 -5.78 4.74 -13.54
N GLU A 40 -5.99 4.70 -14.86
CA GLU A 40 -6.55 3.55 -15.54
C GLU A 40 -5.91 3.41 -16.95
N PRO A 41 -5.14 2.33 -17.24
CA PRO A 41 -4.84 1.17 -16.39
C PRO A 41 -3.71 1.43 -15.37
N LEU A 42 -3.62 0.58 -14.33
CA LEU A 42 -2.48 0.59 -13.40
C LEU A 42 -1.18 0.24 -14.16
N PRO A 43 -0.11 1.05 -14.06
CA PRO A 43 1.17 0.74 -14.69
C PRO A 43 1.64 -0.66 -14.30
N LEU A 44 2.08 -1.45 -15.29
CA LEU A 44 2.68 -2.76 -15.05
C LEU A 44 4.00 -2.65 -14.29
N GLU A 45 4.68 -1.52 -14.43
CA GLU A 45 5.98 -1.22 -13.83
C GLU A 45 5.83 -0.87 -12.35
N SER A 46 5.46 -1.84 -11.53
CA SER A 46 5.69 -1.74 -10.09
C SER A 46 7.17 -1.88 -9.81
N LYS A 47 7.70 -1.06 -8.90
CA LYS A 47 9.03 -1.30 -8.34
C LYS A 47 8.95 -2.55 -7.47
N LEU A 48 9.73 -3.58 -7.79
CA LEU A 48 9.90 -4.73 -6.92
C LEU A 48 10.72 -4.27 -5.70
N LEU A 49 10.10 -4.20 -4.53
CA LEU A 49 10.76 -3.76 -3.30
C LEU A 49 11.48 -4.92 -2.60
N CYS A 50 10.89 -6.11 -2.67
CA CYS A 50 11.53 -7.39 -2.37
C CYS A 50 10.80 -8.53 -3.11
N GLU A 51 11.27 -9.76 -2.96
CA GLU A 51 10.58 -10.93 -3.50
C GLU A 51 9.13 -10.99 -2.96
N GLY A 52 8.15 -11.03 -3.85
CA GLY A 52 6.73 -11.06 -3.51
C GLY A 52 6.09 -9.71 -3.15
N VAL A 53 6.85 -8.60 -3.11
CA VAL A 53 6.31 -7.26 -2.79
C VAL A 53 6.44 -6.30 -3.98
N SER A 54 5.30 -5.86 -4.48
CA SER A 54 5.17 -4.85 -5.54
C SER A 54 4.85 -3.49 -4.93
N GLY A 55 5.61 -2.46 -5.30
CA GLY A 55 5.40 -1.07 -4.87
C GLY A 55 5.08 -0.15 -6.02
N TRP A 56 4.10 0.74 -5.84
CA TRP A 56 3.81 1.85 -6.76
C TRP A 56 4.13 3.17 -6.09
N HIS A 57 4.86 4.02 -6.79
CA HIS A 57 5.16 5.36 -6.30
C HIS A 57 3.89 6.21 -6.30
N TRP A 58 3.66 6.90 -5.19
CA TRP A 58 2.62 7.88 -5.01
C TRP A 58 3.21 9.18 -4.48
N GLU A 59 3.00 10.26 -5.22
CA GLU A 59 3.38 11.60 -4.79
C GLU A 59 2.16 12.27 -4.15
N VAL A 60 2.23 12.49 -2.84
CA VAL A 60 1.22 13.24 -2.11
C VAL A 60 1.66 14.69 -2.13
N ASP A 61 1.02 15.50 -2.97
CA ASP A 61 1.25 16.94 -3.01
C ASP A 61 -0.01 17.69 -2.57
N ASN A 62 0.10 18.45 -1.47
CA ASN A 62 -0.98 19.29 -0.98
C ASN A 62 -0.43 20.63 -0.50
N LYS A 63 -1.32 21.56 -0.13
CA LYS A 63 -0.93 22.93 0.26
C LYS A 63 -0.05 23.03 1.53
N TYR A 64 0.14 21.94 2.26
CA TYR A 64 0.90 21.88 3.50
C TYR A 64 2.24 21.16 3.35
N TYR A 65 2.32 20.15 2.48
CA TYR A 65 3.54 19.39 2.24
C TYR A 65 3.46 18.60 0.93
N SER A 66 4.63 18.24 0.42
CA SER A 66 4.80 17.24 -0.63
C SER A 66 5.59 16.06 -0.06
N ALA A 67 5.16 14.83 -0.32
CA ALA A 67 5.79 13.61 0.16
C ALA A 67 5.71 12.48 -0.86
N SER A 68 6.77 11.69 -0.96
CA SER A 68 6.80 10.48 -1.77
C SER A 68 6.51 9.26 -0.91
N VAL A 69 5.64 8.37 -1.38
CA VAL A 69 5.20 7.17 -0.67
C VAL A 69 5.17 5.99 -1.64
N ASN A 70 5.39 4.77 -1.17
CA ASN A 70 5.19 3.54 -1.92
C ASN A 70 3.91 2.83 -1.45
N LEU A 71 2.96 2.64 -2.35
CA LEU A 71 1.79 1.79 -2.14
C LEU A 71 2.19 0.34 -2.43
N CYS A 72 2.11 -0.54 -1.43
CA CYS A 72 2.69 -1.87 -1.48
C CYS A 72 1.62 -2.96 -1.44
N THR A 73 1.75 -3.95 -2.33
CA THR A 73 0.90 -5.15 -2.35
C THR A 73 1.75 -6.41 -2.45
N PHE A 74 1.18 -7.52 -2.03
CA PHE A 74 1.79 -8.85 -2.05
C PHE A 74 0.69 -9.90 -2.16
N GLU A 75 1.01 -11.05 -2.75
CA GLU A 75 0.04 -12.14 -2.94
C GLU A 75 -0.23 -12.91 -1.65
N ASP A 76 0.80 -13.12 -0.82
CA ASP A 76 0.70 -13.84 0.44
C ASP A 76 1.34 -13.05 1.59
N PRO A 77 0.55 -12.49 2.52
CA PRO A 77 1.04 -11.75 3.68
C PRO A 77 1.98 -12.56 4.59
N LEU A 78 1.83 -13.89 4.64
CA LEU A 78 2.62 -14.74 5.52
C LEU A 78 4.07 -14.85 5.03
N ASN A 79 4.28 -14.85 3.71
CA ASN A 79 5.62 -14.95 3.11
C ASN A 79 6.43 -13.67 3.27
N VAL A 80 5.76 -12.52 3.39
CA VAL A 80 6.40 -11.20 3.48
C VAL A 80 6.27 -10.58 4.88
N LYS A 81 5.85 -11.35 5.89
CA LYS A 81 5.59 -10.87 7.24
C LYS A 81 6.77 -10.10 7.86
N GLN A 82 7.99 -10.62 7.69
CA GLN A 82 9.20 -9.97 8.20
C GLN A 82 9.40 -8.61 7.52
N TRP A 83 9.24 -8.57 6.20
CA TRP A 83 9.35 -7.33 5.42
C TRP A 83 8.31 -6.30 5.86
N ILE A 84 7.05 -6.72 6.04
CA ILE A 84 5.97 -5.85 6.54
C ILE A 84 6.34 -5.25 7.91
N HIS A 85 6.89 -6.05 8.81
CA HIS A 85 7.28 -5.60 10.14
C HIS A 85 8.43 -4.59 10.11
N GLU A 86 9.37 -4.76 9.18
CA GLU A 86 10.57 -3.92 9.08
C GLU A 86 10.35 -2.64 8.28
N HIS A 87 9.49 -2.67 7.26
CA HIS A 87 9.34 -1.57 6.28
C HIS A 87 7.95 -0.97 6.25
N GLY A 88 6.93 -1.64 6.79
CA GLY A 88 5.56 -1.14 6.79
C GLY A 88 5.39 0.02 7.77
N GLU A 89 5.23 1.24 7.26
CA GLU A 89 4.94 2.42 8.09
C GLU A 89 3.45 2.73 8.15
N ALA A 90 2.68 2.25 7.18
CA ALA A 90 1.23 2.38 7.18
C ALA A 90 0.55 1.11 6.70
N LEU A 91 -0.67 0.86 7.18
CA LEU A 91 -1.56 -0.16 6.65
C LEU A 91 -2.82 0.51 6.11
N ILE A 92 -3.31 0.10 4.95
CA ILE A 92 -4.68 0.35 4.47
C ILE A 92 -5.32 -1.01 4.34
N PHE A 93 -6.29 -1.29 5.21
CA PHE A 93 -7.12 -2.48 5.13
C PHE A 93 -8.48 -2.09 4.55
N TYR A 94 -8.86 -2.69 3.42
CA TYR A 94 -10.19 -2.57 2.84
C TYR A 94 -11.01 -3.79 3.17
N CYS A 95 -12.17 -3.56 3.79
CA CYS A 95 -13.13 -4.60 4.12
C CYS A 95 -14.53 -4.14 3.71
N GLN A 96 -15.25 -5.01 3.03
CA GLN A 96 -16.68 -4.90 2.83
C GLN A 96 -17.36 -5.65 3.97
N ASP A 97 -18.24 -4.97 4.68
CA ASP A 97 -19.12 -5.65 5.63
C ASP A 97 -19.98 -6.65 4.84
N SER A 98 -19.79 -7.95 5.07
CA SER A 98 -20.80 -8.93 4.68
C SER A 98 -21.96 -8.81 5.66
N GLU A 99 -23.14 -8.44 5.15
CA GLU A 99 -24.40 -8.59 5.89
C GLU A 99 -24.70 -10.05 6.21
#